data_AF-A0A920AMY1-F1
#
_entry.id   AF-A0A920AMY1-F1
#
_cell.length_a   1.000
_cell.length_b   1.000
_cell.length_c   1.000
_cell.angle_alpha   90.00
_cell.angle_beta   90.00
_cell.angle_gamma   90.00
#
_symmetry.space_group_name_H-M   'P 1'
#
loop_
_entity.id
_entity.type
_entity.pdbx_description
1 polymer ?
#
loop_
_entity_poly.entity_id
_entity_poly.type
_entity_poly.pdbx_seq_one_letter_code
_entity_poly.pdbx_strand_id
1 'polypeptide(L)'
;MDNNISNLSLNKYIANIFTLFNYMEKNQTDIHNDLGKKILICLYPLFPSFIDKIFTQLFEEKIEKYNWPEVDKSFIKEKNIDLPIQINGKFVTTYQTQIDYEINDIYDNLINISKVSEKIKK
;
A
#
# COMPACT_ATOMS: atom_id res chain seq x y z
N MET A 1 0.90 -7.32 -5.91
CA MET A 1 1.31 -7.24 -7.33
C MET A 1 0.96 -8.54 -8.06
N ASP A 2 1.18 -9.67 -7.40
CA ASP A 2 0.93 -11.04 -7.84
C ASP A 2 -0.50 -11.25 -8.34
N ASN A 3 -1.49 -10.88 -7.53
CA ASN A 3 -2.91 -10.98 -7.89
C ASN A 3 -3.25 -10.20 -9.18
N ASN A 4 -2.54 -9.10 -9.48
CA ASN A 4 -2.78 -8.34 -10.70
C ASN A 4 -2.19 -9.03 -11.93
N ILE A 5 -1.04 -9.71 -11.77
CA ILE A 5 -0.44 -10.53 -12.83
C ILE A 5 -1.34 -11.74 -13.10
N SER A 6 -1.77 -12.46 -12.05
CA SER A 6 -2.64 -13.63 -12.18
C SER A 6 -3.99 -13.30 -12.82
N ASN A 7 -4.54 -12.12 -12.53
CA ASN A 7 -5.81 -11.64 -13.10
C ASN A 7 -5.63 -10.85 -14.41
N LEU A 8 -4.44 -10.89 -15.03
CA LEU A 8 -4.10 -10.17 -16.28
C LEU A 8 -4.45 -8.68 -16.26
N SER A 9 -4.49 -8.08 -15.06
CA SER A 9 -4.82 -6.69 -14.83
C SER A 9 -3.57 -5.81 -14.91
N LEU A 10 -2.90 -5.83 -16.07
CA LEU A 10 -1.62 -5.16 -16.29
C LEU A 10 -1.67 -3.65 -16.01
N ASN A 11 -2.79 -3.00 -16.30
CA ASN A 11 -2.97 -1.56 -16.03
C ASN A 11 -2.86 -1.26 -14.53
N LYS A 12 -3.49 -2.08 -13.69
CA LYS A 12 -3.39 -1.98 -12.22
C LYS A 12 -1.99 -2.36 -11.72
N TYR A 13 -1.36 -3.31 -12.41
CA TYR A 13 0.02 -3.70 -12.13
C TYR A 13 0.98 -2.52 -12.30
N ILE A 14 0.93 -1.86 -13.47
CA ILE A 14 1.75 -0.67 -13.78
C ILE A 14 1.45 0.48 -12.82
N ALA A 15 0.17 0.73 -12.51
CA ALA A 15 -0.21 1.77 -11.54
C ALA A 15 0.44 1.53 -10.17
N ASN A 16 0.43 0.30 -9.67
CA ASN A 16 1.07 -0.04 -8.39
C ASN A 16 2.59 0.17 -8.41
N ILE A 17 3.25 -0.09 -9.55
CA ILE A 17 4.69 0.18 -9.72
C ILE A 17 4.96 1.69 -9.61
N PHE A 18 4.17 2.54 -10.27
CA PHE A 18 4.31 3.99 -10.14
C PHE A 18 4.06 4.48 -8.71
N THR A 19 3.05 3.93 -8.02
CA THR A 19 2.81 4.25 -6.61
C THR A 19 4.01 3.90 -5.75
N LEU A 20 4.63 2.74 -5.97
CA LEU A 20 5.83 2.32 -5.26
C LEU A 20 7.01 3.26 -5.53
N PHE A 21 7.27 3.62 -6.79
CA PHE A 21 8.37 4.53 -7.13
C PHE A 21 8.18 5.91 -6.53
N ASN A 22 6.97 6.47 -6.59
CA ASN A 22 6.67 7.75 -5.95
C ASN A 22 6.90 7.69 -4.43
N TYR A 23 6.55 6.57 -3.80
CA TYR A 23 6.82 6.35 -2.38
C TYR A 23 8.33 6.31 -2.10
N MET A 24 9.10 5.56 -2.89
CA MET A 24 10.55 5.46 -2.71
C MET A 24 11.27 6.78 -2.92
N GLU A 25 10.88 7.53 -3.95
CA GLU A 25 11.41 8.87 -4.24
C GLU A 25 11.14 9.82 -3.06
N LYS A 26 9.89 9.85 -2.58
CA LYS A 26 9.50 10.69 -1.44
C LYS A 26 10.27 10.34 -0.16
N ASN A 27 10.57 9.06 0.05
CA ASN A 27 11.28 8.58 1.25
C ASN A 27 12.80 8.43 1.04
N GLN A 28 13.35 8.85 -0.11
CA GLN A 28 14.77 8.70 -0.47
C GLN A 28 15.30 7.29 -0.21
N THR A 29 14.51 6.29 -0.58
CA THR A 29 14.82 4.88 -0.31
C THR A 29 15.93 4.38 -1.23
N ASP A 30 17.01 3.85 -0.65
CA ASP A 30 18.08 3.22 -1.40
C ASP A 30 17.63 1.89 -2.02
N ILE A 31 18.09 1.64 -3.24
CA ILE A 31 17.84 0.43 -4.02
C ILE A 31 18.98 -0.58 -3.94
N HIS A 32 20.14 -0.21 -3.39
CA HIS A 32 21.29 -1.10 -3.23
C HIS A 32 21.15 -2.06 -2.02
N ASN A 33 19.98 -2.66 -1.86
CA ASN A 33 19.65 -3.56 -0.76
C ASN A 33 18.70 -4.70 -1.21
N ASP A 34 18.32 -5.57 -0.27
CA ASP A 34 17.40 -6.68 -0.52
C ASP A 34 16.02 -6.21 -1.01
N LEU A 35 15.54 -5.05 -0.55
CA LEU A 35 14.30 -4.46 -1.03
C LEU A 35 14.40 -4.10 -2.51
N GLY A 36 15.50 -3.50 -2.95
CA GLY A 36 15.74 -3.20 -4.36
C GLY A 36 15.77 -4.46 -5.23
N LYS A 37 16.38 -5.56 -4.75
CA LYS A 37 16.32 -6.86 -5.44
C LYS A 37 14.87 -7.32 -5.65
N LYS A 38 14.05 -7.29 -4.59
CA LYS A 38 12.63 -7.68 -4.64
C LYS A 38 11.82 -6.82 -5.62
N ILE A 39 12.08 -5.51 -5.66
CA ILE A 39 11.41 -4.58 -6.57
C ILE A 39 11.75 -4.88 -8.02
N LEU A 40 13.03 -5.14 -8.32
CA LEU A 40 13.46 -5.50 -9.66
C LEU A 40 12.89 -6.85 -10.10
N ILE A 41 12.82 -7.85 -9.21
CA ILE A 41 12.15 -9.14 -9.49
C ILE A 41 10.68 -8.91 -9.86
N CYS A 42 9.96 -8.02 -9.14
CA CYS A 42 8.60 -7.65 -9.53
C CYS A 42 8.57 -7.00 -10.93
N LEU A 43 9.53 -6.18 -11.32
CA LEU A 43 9.52 -5.52 -12.64
C LEU A 43 9.87 -6.47 -13.81
N TYR A 44 10.52 -7.60 -13.52
CA TYR A 44 11.04 -8.53 -14.52
C TYR A 44 9.99 -9.02 -15.54
N PRO A 45 8.74 -9.37 -15.17
CA PRO A 45 7.73 -9.81 -16.14
C PRO A 45 7.30 -8.74 -17.16
N LEU A 46 7.52 -7.45 -16.86
CA LEU A 46 7.19 -6.36 -17.79
C LEU A 46 8.35 -6.04 -18.74
N PHE A 47 9.58 -6.01 -18.21
CA PHE A 47 10.76 -5.51 -18.93
C PHE A 47 11.98 -6.42 -18.71
N PRO A 48 11.93 -7.70 -19.11
CA PRO A 48 12.89 -8.72 -18.67
C PRO A 48 14.34 -8.35 -19.00
N SER A 49 14.64 -8.01 -20.27
CA SER A 49 16.00 -7.70 -20.69
C SER A 49 16.57 -6.41 -20.09
N PHE A 50 15.71 -5.46 -19.72
CA PHE A 50 16.13 -4.20 -19.10
C PHE A 50 16.44 -4.43 -17.62
N ILE A 51 15.55 -5.12 -16.92
CA ILE A 51 15.69 -5.43 -15.51
C ILE A 51 16.86 -6.38 -15.27
N ASP A 52 17.10 -7.38 -16.12
CA ASP A 52 18.24 -8.29 -15.99
C ASP A 52 19.59 -7.55 -16.04
N LYS A 53 19.72 -6.58 -16.96
CA LYS A 53 20.91 -5.71 -17.06
C LYS A 53 21.11 -4.88 -15.80
N ILE A 54 20.05 -4.23 -15.32
CA ILE A 54 20.10 -3.41 -14.10
C ILE A 54 20.47 -4.28 -12.89
N PHE A 55 19.81 -5.43 -12.74
CA PHE A 55 20.04 -6.33 -11.62
C PHE A 55 21.48 -6.84 -11.60
N THR A 56 22.00 -7.24 -12.77
CA THR A 56 23.41 -7.65 -12.91
C THR A 56 24.37 -6.51 -12.59
N GLN A 57 24.08 -5.29 -13.03
CA GLN A 57 24.93 -4.13 -12.77
C GLN A 57 24.93 -3.71 -11.28
N LEU A 58 23.80 -3.84 -10.59
CA LEU A 58 23.67 -3.41 -9.19
C LEU A 58 24.13 -4.46 -8.19
N PHE A 59 24.00 -5.75 -8.51
CA PHE A 59 24.22 -6.84 -7.57
C PHE A 59 25.21 -7.92 -8.04
N GLU A 60 25.73 -7.83 -9.26
CA GLU A 60 26.67 -8.80 -9.85
C GLU A 60 26.12 -10.25 -9.89
N GLU A 61 24.81 -10.38 -9.95
CA GLU A 61 24.08 -11.64 -9.88
C GLU A 61 23.07 -11.76 -11.03
N LYS A 62 22.60 -12.99 -11.29
CA LYS A 62 21.54 -13.24 -12.28
C LYS A 62 20.18 -13.28 -11.62
N ILE A 63 19.23 -12.52 -12.13
CA ILE A 63 17.86 -12.45 -11.61
C ILE A 63 17.13 -13.80 -11.68
N GLU A 64 17.48 -14.64 -12.66
CA GLU A 64 16.93 -15.99 -12.85
C GLU A 64 17.17 -16.95 -11.66
N LYS A 65 18.16 -16.65 -10.81
CA LYS A 65 18.44 -17.44 -9.59
C LYS A 65 17.47 -17.12 -8.45
N TYR A 66 16.70 -16.06 -8.58
CA TYR A 66 15.81 -15.57 -7.55
C TYR A 66 14.37 -16.01 -7.78
N ASN A 67 13.73 -16.42 -6.69
CA ASN A 67 12.31 -16.71 -6.68
C ASN A 67 11.50 -15.42 -6.56
N TRP A 68 10.22 -15.53 -6.91
CA TRP A 68 9.25 -14.47 -6.64
C TRP A 68 9.24 -14.12 -5.14
N PRO A 69 9.21 -12.83 -4.76
CA PRO A 69 9.29 -12.43 -3.36
C PRO A 69 8.10 -12.93 -2.55
N GLU A 70 8.38 -13.51 -1.38
CA GLU A 70 7.35 -13.89 -0.41
C GLU A 70 6.83 -12.68 0.36
N VAL A 71 5.52 -12.60 0.54
CA VAL A 71 4.85 -11.50 1.26
C VAL A 71 4.53 -11.95 2.67
N ASP A 72 5.20 -11.36 3.65
CA ASP A 72 4.81 -11.49 5.05
C ASP A 72 3.62 -10.57 5.36
N LYS A 73 2.46 -11.19 5.63
CA LYS A 73 1.20 -10.49 5.93
C LYS A 73 1.24 -9.73 7.25
N SER A 74 2.22 -9.97 8.12
CA SER A 74 2.40 -9.24 9.36
C SER A 74 2.63 -7.74 9.12
N PHE A 75 3.36 -7.38 8.06
CA PHE A 75 3.65 -5.99 7.69
C PHE A 75 2.46 -5.23 7.11
N ILE A 76 1.40 -5.94 6.71
CA ILE A 76 0.17 -5.32 6.15
C ILE A 76 -0.75 -4.85 7.27
N LYS A 77 -0.57 -5.35 8.50
CA LYS A 77 -1.45 -5.00 9.62
C LYS A 77 -1.15 -3.58 10.11
N GLU A 78 -2.07 -2.66 9.82
CA GLU A 78 -2.08 -1.33 10.43
C GLU A 78 -2.63 -1.41 11.85
N LYS A 79 -2.07 -0.67 12.81
CA LYS A 79 -2.60 -0.63 14.19
C LYS A 79 -3.74 0.38 14.33
N ASN A 80 -3.64 1.47 13.57
CA ASN A 80 -4.62 2.56 13.54
C ASN A 80 -5.19 2.65 12.14
N ILE A 81 -6.47 2.99 12.04
CA ILE A 81 -7.20 3.17 10.79
C ILE A 81 -7.91 4.53 10.80
N ASP A 82 -8.06 5.12 9.63
CA ASP A 82 -8.94 6.26 9.40
C ASP A 82 -10.36 5.75 9.13
N LEU A 83 -11.18 5.62 10.17
CA LEU A 83 -12.55 5.13 10.08
C LEU A 83 -13.44 6.16 9.36
N PRO A 84 -14.06 5.84 8.21
CA PRO A 84 -14.97 6.75 7.54
C PRO A 84 -16.30 6.85 8.29
N ILE A 85 -16.68 8.07 8.68
CA ILE A 85 -17.95 8.36 9.36
C ILE A 85 -18.97 8.86 8.34
N GLN A 86 -20.12 8.20 8.33
CA GLN A 86 -21.25 8.49 7.44
C GLN A 86 -22.51 8.79 8.26
N ILE A 87 -23.32 9.73 7.77
CA ILE A 87 -24.65 10.02 8.33
C ILE A 87 -25.65 9.88 7.17
N ASN A 88 -26.66 9.02 7.34
CA ASN A 88 -27.65 8.71 6.31
C ASN A 88 -27.00 8.33 4.96
N GLY A 89 -25.92 7.54 5.01
CA GLY A 89 -25.16 7.10 3.84
C GLY A 89 -24.27 8.16 3.18
N LYS A 90 -24.24 9.40 3.67
CA LYS A 90 -23.36 10.46 3.16
C LYS A 90 -22.09 10.56 4.00
N PHE A 91 -20.95 10.54 3.34
CA PHE A 91 -19.65 10.78 3.98
C PHE A 91 -19.62 12.16 4.65
N VAL A 92 -19.06 12.20 5.87
CA VAL A 92 -18.95 13.42 6.67
C VAL A 92 -17.49 13.73 6.98
N THR A 93 -16.78 12.77 7.57
CA THR A 93 -15.39 12.92 8.00
C THR A 93 -14.76 11.54 8.22
N THR A 94 -13.45 11.51 8.45
CA THR A 94 -12.75 10.35 9.01
C THR A 94 -12.50 10.54 10.51
N TYR A 95 -12.35 9.44 11.24
CA TYR A 95 -11.97 9.38 12.65
C TYR A 95 -10.84 8.36 12.85
N GLN A 96 -9.73 8.79 13.45
CA GLN A 96 -8.60 7.90 13.72
C GLN A 96 -8.90 7.01 14.92
N THR A 97 -8.85 5.70 14.71
CA THR A 97 -9.08 4.70 15.77
C THR A 97 -8.20 3.47 15.59
N GLN A 98 -8.12 2.61 16.59
CA GLN A 98 -7.41 1.34 16.51
C GLN A 98 -8.25 0.26 15.85
N ILE A 99 -7.59 -0.75 15.27
CA ILE A 99 -8.27 -2.00 14.91
C ILE A 99 -8.81 -2.64 16.21
N ASP A 100 -10.01 -3.22 16.15
CA ASP A 100 -10.75 -3.77 17.29
C ASP A 100 -11.29 -2.72 18.29
N TYR A 101 -11.58 -1.52 17.81
CA TYR A 101 -12.20 -0.46 18.60
C TYR A 101 -13.56 -0.85 19.19
N GLU A 102 -13.87 -0.36 20.38
CA GLU A 102 -15.21 -0.42 20.93
C GLU A 102 -16.08 0.73 20.40
N ILE A 103 -17.29 0.38 19.97
CA ILE A 103 -18.22 1.31 19.34
C ILE A 103 -18.62 2.45 20.30
N ASN A 104 -18.78 2.15 21.59
CA ASN A 104 -19.21 3.12 22.59
C ASN A 104 -18.19 4.25 22.77
N ASP A 105 -16.90 3.91 22.82
CA ASP A 105 -15.80 4.88 22.95
C ASP A 105 -15.77 5.85 21.76
N ILE A 106 -16.12 5.36 20.57
CA ILE A 106 -16.17 6.18 19.37
C ILE A 106 -17.38 7.10 19.39
N TYR A 107 -18.57 6.62 19.77
CA TYR A 107 -19.80 7.44 19.73
C TYR A 107 -19.70 8.72 20.56
N ASP A 108 -19.19 8.63 21.79
CA ASP A 108 -19.05 9.78 22.68
C ASP A 108 -18.07 10.82 22.11
N ASN A 109 -17.00 10.35 21.46
CA ASN A 109 -16.02 11.21 20.82
C ASN A 109 -16.53 11.80 19.49
N LEU A 110 -17.37 11.08 18.74
CA LEU A 110 -17.93 11.54 17.47
C LEU A 110 -18.98 12.64 17.63
N ILE A 111 -19.81 12.58 18.69
CA ILE A 111 -20.83 13.60 18.97
C ILE A 111 -20.18 14.98 19.20
N ASN A 112 -18.96 14.99 19.75
CA ASN A 112 -18.19 16.22 19.96
C ASN A 112 -17.59 16.81 18.68
N ILE A 113 -17.59 16.09 17.56
CA ILE A 113 -17.12 16.61 16.28
C ILE A 113 -18.17 17.57 15.71
N SER A 114 -17.80 18.84 15.55
CA SER A 114 -18.67 19.91 15.04
C SER A 114 -19.42 19.53 13.75
N LYS A 115 -18.72 18.95 12.77
CA LYS A 115 -19.30 18.51 11.49
C LYS A 115 -20.35 17.39 11.61
N VAL A 116 -20.24 16.56 12.65
CA VAL A 116 -21.16 15.44 12.91
C VAL A 116 -22.39 15.96 13.65
N SER A 117 -22.19 16.72 14.73
CA SER A 117 -23.29 17.30 15.51
C SER A 117 -24.20 18.23 14.70
N GLU A 118 -23.65 19.01 13.77
CA GLU A 118 -24.42 19.87 12.85
C GLU A 118 -25.32 19.08 11.90
N LYS A 119 -24.91 17.87 11.50
CA LYS A 119 -25.67 17.01 10.58
C LYS A 119 -26.68 16.11 11.28
N ILE A 120 -26.51 15.82 12.57
CA ILE A 120 -27.46 15.05 13.39
C ILE A 120 -28.62 15.94 13.87
N LYS A 121 -28.37 17.23 14.14
CA LYS A 121 -29.39 18.21 14.58
C LYS A 121 -30.33 18.67 13.45
N LYS A 122 -30.09 18.26 12.21
CA LYS A 122 -30.83 18.68 11.01
C LYS A 122 -31.79 17.57 10.59
#